data_AF-A0A521XEP3-F1
#
_entry.id   AF-A0A521XEP3-F1
#
_cell.length_a   1.000
_cell.length_b   1.000
_cell.length_c   1.000
_cell.angle_alpha   90.00
_cell.angle_beta   90.00
_cell.angle_gamma   90.00
#
_symmetry.space_group_name_H-M   'P 1'
#
loop_
_entity.id
_entity.type
_entity.pdbx_description
1 polymer ?
#
loop_
_entity_poly.entity_id
_entity_poly.type
_entity_poly.pdbx_seq_one_letter_code
_entity_poly.pdbx_strand_id
1 'polypeptide(L)'
;MTDWWAEPTAGDIVWCHFPDNINPRPKPRPALILAVFDDDAPQFEVRVVYGTSQRTTMLHRGEFSILRDRNAAAFAAAGLSYDTKFDLKQSVDLPYTTEWFSVPPAAPHGQTPKLGVLHPSLVRALQAAFRAAAE
;
A
#
# COMPACT_ATOMS: atom_id res chain seq x y z
N MET A 1 0.46 21.66 9.33
CA MET A 1 1.82 21.33 9.79
C MET A 1 2.04 19.88 9.40
N THR A 2 3.15 19.57 8.73
CA THR A 2 3.46 18.20 8.30
C THR A 2 4.17 17.52 9.47
N ASP A 3 3.60 16.41 9.93
CA ASP A 3 4.13 15.63 11.06
C ASP A 3 4.55 14.25 10.56
N TRP A 4 5.56 13.67 11.19
CA TRP A 4 6.06 12.33 10.88
C TRP A 4 5.27 11.27 11.66
N TRP A 5 4.93 10.18 10.99
CA TRP A 5 4.36 9.01 11.64
C TRP A 5 5.46 8.17 12.29
N ALA A 6 5.07 7.33 13.25
CA ALA A 6 5.97 6.31 13.80
C ALA A 6 6.40 5.30 12.70
N GLU A 7 7.51 4.60 12.93
CA GLU A 7 8.07 3.62 11.99
C GLU A 7 7.00 2.61 11.49
N PRO A 8 6.79 2.49 10.17
CA PRO A 8 5.92 1.48 9.60
C PRO A 8 6.65 0.15 9.39
N THR A 9 5.92 -0.90 8.97
CA THR A 9 6.54 -2.18 8.59
C THR A 9 6.35 -2.47 7.09
N ALA A 10 7.36 -3.02 6.43
CA ALA A 10 7.20 -3.56 5.08
C ALA A 10 6.11 -4.66 5.07
N GLY A 11 5.18 -4.56 4.13
CA GLY A 11 3.97 -5.38 4.11
C GLY A 11 2.75 -4.70 4.73
N ASP A 12 2.89 -3.57 5.41
CA ASP A 12 1.73 -2.80 5.87
C ASP A 12 0.92 -2.27 4.68
N ILE A 13 -0.40 -2.36 4.80
CA ILE A 13 -1.34 -1.69 3.89
C ILE A 13 -1.80 -0.42 4.59
N VAL A 14 -1.63 0.71 3.93
CA VAL A 14 -1.79 2.05 4.50
C VAL A 14 -2.70 2.92 3.62
N TRP A 15 -3.23 3.98 4.21
CA TRP A 15 -4.07 4.96 3.54
C TRP A 15 -3.25 6.15 3.05
N CYS A 16 -3.13 6.34 1.74
CA CYS A 16 -2.09 7.18 1.14
C CYS A 16 -2.60 8.07 -0.02
N HIS A 17 -1.94 9.21 -0.31
CA HIS A 17 -2.41 10.35 -1.12
C HIS A 17 -1.68 10.65 -2.47
N PHE A 18 -1.06 9.66 -3.11
CA PHE A 18 -0.40 9.62 -4.44
C PHE A 18 -1.22 8.66 -5.38
N PRO A 19 -1.01 8.51 -6.72
CA PRO A 19 -0.09 9.14 -7.69
C PRO A 19 -0.52 10.45 -8.31
N ASP A 20 -1.76 10.83 -8.12
CA ASP A 20 -2.36 11.84 -8.95
C ASP A 20 -1.89 13.25 -8.53
N ASN A 21 -1.08 13.92 -9.35
CA ASN A 21 -0.77 15.37 -9.28
C ASN A 21 -2.03 16.24 -9.55
N ILE A 22 -3.19 15.80 -9.09
CA ILE A 22 -4.47 16.43 -9.32
C ILE A 22 -4.75 17.32 -8.11
N ASN A 23 -4.99 18.60 -8.39
CA ASN A 23 -5.62 19.52 -7.45
C ASN A 23 -7.13 19.53 -7.74
N PRO A 24 -8.00 19.27 -6.75
CA PRO A 24 -7.69 19.08 -5.33
C PRO A 24 -7.01 17.74 -5.03
N ARG A 25 -6.15 17.73 -3.98
CA ARG A 25 -5.38 16.57 -3.46
C ARG A 25 -6.13 15.27 -3.68
N PRO A 26 -5.53 14.27 -4.34
CA PRO A 26 -6.26 13.07 -4.71
C PRO A 26 -6.80 12.35 -3.49
N LYS A 27 -7.99 11.76 -3.66
CA LYS A 27 -8.67 10.98 -2.64
C LYS A 27 -7.72 9.87 -2.16
N PRO A 28 -7.47 9.73 -0.84
CA PRO A 28 -6.61 8.69 -0.34
C PRO A 28 -7.15 7.30 -0.67
N ARG A 29 -6.23 6.38 -0.93
CA ARG A 29 -6.53 4.99 -1.31
C ARG A 29 -5.59 4.03 -0.59
N PRO A 30 -5.90 2.72 -0.56
CA PRO A 30 -4.96 1.72 -0.06
C PRO A 30 -3.66 1.72 -0.88
N ALA A 31 -2.54 1.67 -0.18
CA ALA A 31 -1.22 1.44 -0.73
C ALA A 31 -0.51 0.35 0.10
N LEU A 32 0.38 -0.41 -0.52
CA LEU A 32 1.21 -1.40 0.15
C LEU A 32 2.63 -0.82 0.32
N ILE A 33 3.17 -0.88 1.54
CA ILE A 33 4.57 -0.58 1.82
C ILE A 33 5.42 -1.77 1.38
N LEU A 34 6.35 -1.54 0.46
CA LEU A 34 7.29 -2.53 -0.07
C LEU A 34 8.63 -2.50 0.69
N ALA A 35 9.07 -1.32 1.10
CA ALA A 35 10.31 -1.12 1.86
C ALA A 35 10.18 0.10 2.77
N VAL A 36 10.98 0.12 3.83
CA VAL A 36 11.15 1.23 4.77
C VAL A 36 12.63 1.58 4.76
N PHE A 37 12.95 2.87 4.61
CA PHE A 37 14.30 3.40 4.66
C PHE A 37 14.48 4.15 5.99
N ASP A 38 15.45 3.73 6.79
CA ASP A 38 15.68 4.19 8.17
C ASP A 38 16.97 5.00 8.32
N ASP A 39 17.64 5.33 7.22
CA ASP A 39 18.89 6.10 7.19
C ASP A 39 18.79 7.44 7.96
N ASP A 40 17.60 8.06 7.95
CA ASP A 40 17.29 9.35 8.59
C ASP A 40 16.33 9.24 9.80
N ALA A 41 16.26 8.07 10.45
CA ALA A 41 15.39 7.85 11.60
C ALA A 41 15.51 8.97 12.67
N PRO A 42 14.39 9.50 13.22
CA PRO A 42 13.01 8.98 13.14
C PRO A 42 12.20 9.47 11.94
N GLN A 43 12.83 10.04 10.91
CA GLN A 43 12.17 10.47 9.68
C GLN A 43 12.28 9.36 8.64
N PHE A 44 11.21 8.59 8.45
CA PHE A 44 11.22 7.41 7.59
C PHE A 44 10.74 7.73 6.18
N GLU A 45 11.51 7.35 5.16
CA GLU A 45 10.99 7.24 3.80
C GLU A 45 10.49 5.82 3.55
N VAL A 46 9.46 5.69 2.72
CA VAL A 46 8.87 4.38 2.40
C VAL A 46 8.69 4.23 0.90
N ARG A 47 9.00 3.03 0.38
CA ARG A 47 8.61 2.63 -0.96
C ARG A 47 7.20 2.07 -0.92
N VAL A 48 6.27 2.68 -1.64
CA VAL A 48 4.87 2.26 -1.69
C VAL A 48 4.37 1.97 -3.10
N VAL A 49 3.36 1.12 -3.21
CA VAL A 49 2.61 0.87 -4.44
C VAL A 49 1.12 1.05 -4.21
N TYR A 50 0.42 1.69 -5.16
CA TYR A 50 -1.02 1.94 -5.05
C TYR A 50 -1.88 0.75 -5.40
N GLY A 51 -2.96 0.62 -4.63
CA GLY A 51 -4.06 -0.28 -4.92
C GLY A 51 -5.11 0.37 -5.83
N THR A 52 -5.61 -0.39 -6.79
CA THR A 52 -6.81 -0.07 -7.56
C THR A 52 -7.84 -1.20 -7.49
N SER A 53 -9.11 -0.84 -7.33
CA SER A 53 -10.24 -1.78 -7.38
C SER A 53 -10.76 -2.05 -8.80
N GLN A 54 -10.12 -1.47 -9.80
CA GLN A 54 -10.50 -1.67 -11.20
C GLN A 54 -9.77 -2.87 -11.81
N ARG A 55 -10.50 -3.68 -12.59
CA ARG A 55 -9.94 -4.80 -13.38
C ARG A 55 -9.04 -5.73 -12.55
N THR A 56 -9.45 -6.04 -11.32
CA THR A 56 -8.66 -6.78 -10.32
C THR A 56 -8.36 -8.24 -10.71
N THR A 57 -9.09 -8.77 -11.70
CA THR A 57 -8.91 -10.11 -12.28
C THR A 57 -8.13 -10.11 -13.60
N MET A 58 -7.80 -8.93 -14.15
CA MET A 58 -6.97 -8.77 -15.34
C MET A 58 -5.62 -8.19 -14.91
N LEU A 59 -4.66 -9.09 -14.66
CA LEU A 59 -3.32 -8.73 -14.22
C LEU A 59 -2.37 -8.61 -15.41
N HIS A 60 -1.64 -7.50 -15.45
CA HIS A 60 -0.49 -7.29 -16.32
C HIS A 60 0.82 -7.71 -15.64
N ARG A 61 1.91 -7.79 -16.40
CA ARG A 61 3.25 -8.06 -15.85
C ARG A 61 3.62 -6.97 -14.84
N GLY A 62 4.04 -7.40 -13.65
CA GLY A 62 4.32 -6.48 -12.54
C GLY A 62 3.14 -6.28 -11.59
N GLU A 63 1.95 -6.80 -11.92
CA GLU A 63 0.77 -6.67 -11.07
C GLU A 63 0.48 -7.93 -10.26
N PHE A 64 -0.10 -7.75 -9.07
CA PHE A 64 -0.74 -8.82 -8.30
C PHE A 64 -2.03 -8.30 -7.65
N SER A 65 -2.92 -9.19 -7.20
CA SER A 65 -4.16 -8.80 -6.54
C SER A 65 -4.45 -9.55 -5.24
N ILE A 66 -5.19 -8.87 -4.37
CA ILE A 66 -5.80 -9.41 -3.16
C ILE A 66 -7.30 -9.48 -3.42
N LEU A 67 -7.80 -10.71 -3.58
CA LEU A 67 -9.19 -10.97 -3.96
C LEU A 67 -9.90 -11.74 -2.84
N ARG A 68 -11.07 -11.25 -2.43
CA ARG A 68 -11.88 -11.83 -1.35
C ARG A 68 -12.22 -13.30 -1.62
N ASP A 69 -12.70 -13.59 -2.82
CA ASP A 69 -13.18 -14.93 -3.20
C ASP A 69 -12.04 -15.94 -3.39
N ARG A 70 -10.81 -15.47 -3.61
CA ARG A 70 -9.63 -16.35 -3.77
C ARG A 70 -8.95 -16.66 -2.44
N ASN A 71 -8.91 -15.69 -1.53
CA ASN A 71 -8.28 -15.86 -0.23
C ASN A 71 -8.90 -14.91 0.80
N ALA A 72 -10.00 -15.33 1.42
CA ALA A 72 -10.73 -14.53 2.39
C ALA A 72 -9.88 -14.12 3.61
N ALA A 73 -8.99 -15.00 4.06
CA ALA A 73 -8.08 -14.68 5.18
C ALA A 73 -7.09 -13.58 4.81
N ALA A 74 -6.50 -13.65 3.61
CA ALA A 74 -5.61 -12.61 3.13
C ALA A 74 -6.32 -11.28 2.88
N PHE A 75 -7.54 -11.34 2.34
CA PHE A 75 -8.39 -10.16 2.15
C PHE A 75 -8.76 -9.50 3.48
N ALA A 76 -9.13 -10.30 4.49
CA ALA A 76 -9.44 -9.79 5.83
C ALA A 76 -8.21 -9.18 6.52
N ALA A 77 -7.06 -9.85 6.46
CA ALA A 77 -5.80 -9.33 7.02
C ALA A 77 -5.39 -8.00 6.38
N ALA A 78 -5.69 -7.81 5.09
CA ALA A 78 -5.38 -6.61 4.35
C ALA A 78 -6.22 -5.38 4.75
N GLY A 79 -7.35 -5.56 5.44
CA GLY A 79 -8.24 -4.47 5.83
C GLY A 79 -8.91 -3.74 4.66
N LEU A 80 -8.96 -4.37 3.48
CA LEU A 80 -9.50 -3.78 2.26
C LEU A 80 -11.03 -3.86 2.22
N SER A 81 -11.68 -2.81 1.72
CA SER A 81 -13.14 -2.83 1.48
C SER A 81 -13.51 -3.54 0.18
N TYR A 82 -12.63 -3.51 -0.82
CA TYR A 82 -12.84 -4.05 -2.16
C TYR A 82 -11.64 -4.88 -2.59
N ASP A 83 -11.87 -5.82 -3.50
CA ASP A 83 -10.79 -6.48 -4.25
C ASP A 83 -9.86 -5.41 -4.82
N THR A 84 -8.56 -5.62 -4.66
CA THR A 84 -7.56 -4.60 -4.97
C THR A 84 -6.37 -5.24 -5.67
N LYS A 85 -5.93 -4.64 -6.77
CA LYS A 85 -4.66 -4.99 -7.42
C LYS A 85 -3.63 -3.88 -7.26
N PHE A 86 -2.37 -4.26 -7.29
CA PHE A 86 -1.22 -3.39 -7.11
C PHE A 86 -0.26 -3.57 -8.28
N ASP A 87 0.17 -2.46 -8.90
CA ASP A 87 1.12 -2.47 -10.01
C ASP A 87 2.51 -2.03 -9.52
N LEU A 88 3.42 -2.99 -9.37
CA LEU A 88 4.75 -2.75 -8.82
C LEU A 88 5.65 -1.91 -9.74
N LYS A 89 5.26 -1.75 -11.02
CA LYS A 89 5.93 -0.81 -11.94
C LYS A 89 5.66 0.65 -11.58
N GLN A 90 4.65 0.92 -10.76
CA GLN A 90 4.27 2.25 -10.28
C GLN A 90 4.60 2.47 -8.80
N SER A 91 5.70 1.85 -8.32
CA SER A 91 6.17 2.11 -6.97
C SER A 91 6.90 3.46 -6.88
N VAL A 92 6.75 4.12 -5.73
CA VAL A 92 7.40 5.42 -5.44
C VAL A 92 7.90 5.48 -4.01
N ASP A 93 8.94 6.28 -3.81
CA ASP A 93 9.47 6.58 -2.48
C ASP A 93 8.83 7.88 -1.98
N LEU A 94 8.26 7.86 -0.77
CA LEU A 94 7.56 8.99 -0.17
C LEU A 94 7.98 9.16 1.31
N PRO A 95 8.08 10.41 1.80
CA PRO A 95 8.17 10.67 3.23
C PRO A 95 6.96 10.13 3.99
N TYR A 96 7.18 9.37 5.07
CA TYR A 96 6.10 8.78 5.87
C TYR A 96 5.49 9.82 6.84
N THR A 97 4.78 10.80 6.26
CA THR A 97 4.24 11.96 6.96
C THR A 97 2.73 12.14 6.76
N THR A 98 2.12 13.06 7.51
CA THR A 98 0.71 13.46 7.37
C THR A 98 0.37 14.12 6.01
N GLU A 99 1.39 14.50 5.24
CA GLU A 99 1.25 15.01 3.87
C GLU A 99 0.99 13.90 2.84
N TRP A 100 1.45 12.68 3.09
CA TRP A 100 1.25 11.56 2.15
C TRP A 100 0.34 10.48 2.71
N PHE A 101 0.25 10.36 4.03
CA PHE A 101 -0.46 9.30 4.72
C PHE A 101 -1.44 9.87 5.73
N SER A 102 -2.64 9.30 5.80
CA SER A 102 -3.69 9.76 6.74
C SER A 102 -4.32 8.60 7.47
N VAL A 103 -4.96 8.88 8.60
CA VAL A 103 -5.74 7.87 9.32
C VAL A 103 -6.92 7.43 8.44
N PRO A 104 -7.10 6.12 8.17
CA PRO A 104 -8.23 5.64 7.39
C PRO A 104 -9.56 5.89 8.13
N PRO A 105 -10.69 6.02 7.42
CA PRO A 105 -11.97 6.41 8.04
C PRO A 105 -12.44 5.53 9.20
N ALA A 106 -12.13 4.23 9.17
CA ALA A 106 -12.49 3.29 10.23
C ALA A 106 -11.43 3.16 11.34
N ALA A 107 -10.23 3.74 11.14
CA ALA A 107 -9.11 3.71 12.08
C ALA A 107 -8.90 2.36 12.81
N PRO A 108 -8.85 1.20 12.10
CA PRO A 108 -8.84 -0.12 12.73
C PRO A 108 -7.59 -0.37 13.59
N HIS A 109 -6.52 0.39 13.36
CA HIS A 109 -5.26 0.33 14.08
C HIS A 109 -4.97 1.64 14.84
N GLY A 110 -6.01 2.35 15.28
CA GLY A 110 -5.89 3.61 16.00
C GLY A 110 -5.53 4.80 15.10
N GLN A 111 -4.91 5.82 15.68
CA GLN A 111 -4.49 7.05 14.97
C GLN A 111 -3.20 6.82 14.18
N THR A 112 -3.24 5.88 13.24
CA THR A 112 -2.12 5.56 12.34
C THR A 112 -2.63 5.40 10.91
N PRO A 113 -1.76 5.48 9.88
CA PRO A 113 -2.18 5.26 8.49
C PRO A 113 -2.59 3.83 8.15
N LYS A 114 -2.38 2.86 9.05
CA LYS A 114 -2.50 1.44 8.78
C LYS A 114 -3.96 1.00 8.63
N LEU A 115 -4.23 0.28 7.53
CA LEU A 115 -5.45 -0.46 7.25
C LEU A 115 -5.34 -1.93 7.67
N GLY A 116 -4.18 -2.54 7.44
CA GLY A 116 -3.97 -3.96 7.61
C GLY A 116 -2.57 -4.37 7.17
N VAL A 117 -2.40 -5.65 6.84
CA VAL A 117 -1.11 -6.24 6.47
C VAL A 117 -1.25 -7.19 5.29
N LEU A 118 -0.20 -7.30 4.50
CA LEU A 118 -0.06 -8.32 3.47
C LEU A 118 0.08 -9.69 4.13
N HIS A 119 -0.90 -10.55 3.89
CA HIS A 119 -0.87 -11.90 4.45
C HIS A 119 0.26 -12.74 3.82
N PRO A 120 0.99 -13.58 4.61
CA PRO A 120 2.13 -14.35 4.13
C PRO A 120 1.86 -15.25 2.90
N SER A 121 0.62 -15.72 2.72
CA SER A 121 0.23 -16.49 1.54
C SER A 121 0.40 -15.74 0.22
N LEU A 122 0.43 -14.41 0.24
CA LEU A 122 0.56 -13.55 -0.93
C LEU A 122 2.01 -13.15 -1.23
N VAL A 123 2.97 -13.44 -0.34
CA VAL A 123 4.38 -13.07 -0.52
C VAL A 123 4.95 -13.66 -1.82
N ARG A 124 4.58 -14.89 -2.17
CA ARG A 124 5.02 -15.50 -3.44
C ARG A 124 4.46 -14.77 -4.66
N ALA A 125 3.20 -14.31 -4.60
CA ALA A 125 2.59 -13.54 -5.67
C ALA A 125 3.26 -12.16 -5.81
N LEU A 126 3.51 -11.48 -4.68
CA LEU A 126 4.25 -10.22 -4.65
C LEU A 126 5.65 -10.38 -5.25
N GLN A 127 6.41 -11.41 -4.86
CA GLN A 127 7.75 -11.67 -5.39
C GLN A 127 7.76 -12.01 -6.89
N ALA A 128 6.74 -12.72 -7.38
CA ALA A 128 6.59 -13.00 -8.81
C ALA A 128 6.32 -11.72 -9.60
N ALA A 129 5.40 -10.89 -9.11
CA ALA A 129 5.11 -9.58 -9.69
C ALA A 129 6.36 -8.67 -9.66
N PHE A 130 7.11 -8.65 -8.54
CA PHE A 130 8.29 -7.80 -8.39
C PHE A 130 9.37 -8.14 -9.43
N ARG A 131 9.64 -9.44 -9.63
CA ARG A 131 10.56 -9.90 -10.67
C ARG A 131 10.08 -9.52 -12.07
N ALA A 132 8.79 -9.71 -12.36
CA ALA A 132 8.20 -9.35 -13.64
C ALA A 132 8.13 -7.83 -13.89
N ALA A 133 8.25 -7.01 -12.84
CA ALA A 133 8.31 -5.55 -12.96
C ALA A 133 9.70 -5.05 -13.39
N ALA A 134 10.76 -5.82 -13.09
CA ALA A 134 12.14 -5.52 -13.43
C ALA A 134 12.56 -5.96 -14.85
N GLU A 135 11.67 -6.68 -15.56
CA GLU A 135 11.80 -7.09 -16.97
C GLU A 135 11.04 -6.14 -17.91
#